data_AF-A0A7H0GW16-F1
#
_entry.id   AF-A0A7H0GW16-F1
#
_cell.length_a   1.000
_cell.length_b   1.000
_cell.length_c   1.000
_cell.angle_alpha   90.00
_cell.angle_beta   90.00
_cell.angle_gamma   90.00
#
_symmetry.space_group_name_H-M   'P 1'
#
loop_
_entity.id
_entity.type
_entity.pdbx_description
1 polymer ?
#
loop_
_entity_poly.entity_id
_entity_poly.type
_entity_poly.pdbx_seq_one_letter_code
_entity_poly.pdbx_strand_id
1 'polypeptide(L)'
;MLTFSIRRLLPLVLLAGLASCDNLQQDIDVVIPDGPAQLVVECYLEPNQRAQLTVSETAPYLSSPIPVVPEDVTVVIAGPNRQRETLLYDPGFNFVTGKVYTHRGRNRLLIQPGDVFTLEAKDKKGRVVTGTAKMPTPCHSIRLSSTSTTGRLSCGRPLCWLVSATRWKRSTSTASRFTATVFPKTRR
;
A
#
# COMPACT_ATOMS: atom_id res chain seq x y z
N MET A 1 -35.98 -23.67 -61.15
CA MET A 1 -34.69 -23.04 -61.49
C MET A 1 -34.52 -21.74 -60.70
N LEU A 2 -34.11 -21.79 -59.43
CA LEU A 2 -33.97 -20.59 -58.57
C LEU A 2 -32.76 -20.67 -57.61
N THR A 3 -31.72 -21.44 -57.99
CA THR A 3 -30.54 -21.70 -57.15
C THR A 3 -29.30 -20.86 -57.50
N PHE A 4 -29.38 -19.98 -58.50
CA PHE A 4 -28.22 -19.19 -58.98
C PHE A 4 -28.03 -17.81 -58.33
N SER A 5 -29.00 -17.30 -57.55
CA SER A 5 -28.95 -15.92 -57.04
C SER A 5 -28.17 -15.75 -55.72
N ILE A 6 -28.13 -16.77 -54.86
CA ILE A 6 -27.55 -16.68 -53.51
C ILE A 6 -26.01 -16.64 -53.52
N ARG A 7 -25.35 -17.30 -54.48
CA ARG A 7 -23.87 -17.33 -54.57
C ARG A 7 -23.24 -15.97 -54.89
N ARG A 8 -23.98 -15.04 -55.52
CA ARG A 8 -23.49 -13.68 -55.84
C ARG A 8 -23.67 -12.67 -54.70
N LEU A 9 -24.50 -12.99 -53.70
CA LEU A 9 -24.74 -12.12 -52.54
C LEU A 9 -23.74 -12.35 -51.39
N LEU A 10 -23.10 -13.52 -51.34
CA LEU A 10 -22.09 -13.88 -50.33
C LEU A 10 -20.88 -12.91 -50.26
N PRO A 11 -20.24 -12.49 -51.38
CA PRO A 11 -19.11 -11.57 -51.30
C PRO A 11 -19.51 -10.15 -50.86
N LEU A 12 -20.75 -9.73 -51.16
CA LEU A 12 -21.25 -8.41 -50.78
C LEU A 12 -21.49 -8.30 -49.27
N VAL A 13 -22.03 -9.36 -48.66
CA VAL A 13 -22.22 -9.44 -47.20
C VAL A 13 -20.89 -9.50 -46.46
N LEU A 14 -19.89 -10.20 -47.01
CA LEU A 14 -18.55 -10.28 -46.41
C LEU A 14 -17.81 -8.92 -46.44
N LEU A 15 -17.95 -8.15 -47.53
CA LEU A 15 -17.39 -6.79 -47.62
C LEU A 15 -18.09 -5.81 -46.66
N ALA A 16 -19.40 -5.95 -46.46
CA ALA A 16 -20.15 -5.13 -45.51
C ALA A 16 -19.75 -5.39 -44.05
N GLY A 17 -19.32 -6.61 -43.71
CA GLY A 17 -18.82 -6.95 -42.37
C GLY A 17 -17.47 -6.30 -42.02
N LEU A 18 -16.59 -6.08 -43.00
CA LEU A 18 -15.28 -5.45 -42.78
C LEU A 18 -15.38 -3.94 -42.52
N ALA A 19 -16.41 -3.27 -43.05
CA ALA A 19 -16.66 -1.84 -42.82
C ALA A 19 -17.24 -1.55 -41.41
N SER A 20 -17.64 -2.58 -40.65
CA SER A 20 -18.15 -2.41 -39.28
C SER A 20 -17.04 -2.43 -38.21
N CYS A 21 -15.78 -2.65 -38.58
CA CYS A 21 -14.64 -2.64 -37.64
C CYS A 21 -14.16 -1.23 -37.26
N ASP A 22 -14.57 -0.18 -37.97
CA ASP A 22 -14.15 1.21 -37.69
C ASP A 22 -14.81 1.83 -36.44
N ASN A 23 -15.84 1.19 -35.87
CA ASN A 23 -16.62 1.73 -34.74
C ASN A 23 -16.32 1.07 -33.39
N LEU A 24 -15.24 0.29 -33.29
CA LEU A 24 -14.84 -0.39 -32.04
C LEU A 24 -13.84 0.41 -31.20
N GLN A 25 -13.24 1.47 -31.78
CA GLN A 25 -12.37 2.39 -31.06
C GLN A 25 -13.21 3.57 -30.58
N GLN A 26 -13.85 3.40 -29.43
CA GLN A 26 -14.52 4.49 -28.76
C GLN A 26 -13.49 5.24 -27.93
N ASP A 27 -13.13 6.45 -28.37
CA ASP A 27 -12.30 7.37 -27.60
C ASP A 27 -13.07 7.79 -26.36
N ILE A 28 -12.80 7.11 -25.24
CA ILE A 28 -13.36 7.46 -23.95
C ILE A 28 -12.44 8.50 -23.33
N ASP A 29 -12.86 9.75 -23.37
CA ASP A 29 -12.25 10.84 -22.62
C ASP A 29 -12.63 10.70 -21.13
N VAL A 30 -11.82 9.92 -20.40
CA VAL A 30 -11.98 9.77 -18.95
C VAL A 30 -11.32 10.96 -18.27
N VAL A 31 -12.14 11.91 -17.80
CA VAL A 31 -11.67 12.98 -16.92
C VAL A 31 -11.34 12.37 -15.55
N ILE A 32 -10.06 12.10 -15.30
CA ILE A 32 -9.57 11.64 -14.00
C ILE A 32 -9.31 12.87 -13.13
N PRO A 33 -9.96 13.00 -11.95
CA PRO A 33 -9.70 14.12 -11.06
C PRO A 33 -8.29 14.01 -10.47
N ASP A 34 -7.49 15.06 -10.60
CA ASP A 34 -6.20 15.14 -9.94
C ASP A 34 -6.37 15.39 -8.43
N GLY A 35 -5.90 14.43 -7.64
CA GLY A 35 -5.83 14.54 -6.19
C GLY A 35 -4.54 15.24 -5.74
N PRO A 36 -4.55 15.94 -4.60
CA PRO A 36 -3.33 16.50 -4.03
C PRO A 36 -2.38 15.37 -3.57
N ALA A 37 -1.08 15.62 -3.67
CA ALA A 37 -0.05 14.68 -3.21
C ALA A 37 -0.20 14.36 -1.71
N GLN A 38 -0.34 13.06 -1.40
CA GLN A 38 -0.52 12.55 -0.06
C GLN A 38 0.80 11.99 0.47
N LEU A 39 1.07 12.25 1.74
CA LEU A 39 2.20 11.63 2.43
C LEU A 39 1.87 10.16 2.72
N VAL A 40 2.73 9.27 2.21
CA VAL A 40 2.67 7.83 2.44
C VAL A 40 3.83 7.44 3.33
N VAL A 41 3.52 6.68 4.37
CA VAL A 41 4.54 6.23 5.32
C VAL A 41 4.47 4.72 5.42
N GLU A 42 5.62 4.07 5.22
CA GLU A 42 5.82 2.64 5.36
C GLU A 42 6.82 2.34 6.47
N CYS A 43 6.37 1.73 7.57
CA CYS A 43 7.25 1.39 8.68
C CYS A 43 7.51 -0.12 8.76
N TYR A 44 8.77 -0.47 9.01
CA TYR A 44 9.23 -1.83 9.22
C TYR A 44 9.78 -2.00 10.64
N LEU A 45 9.05 -2.79 11.43
CA LEU A 45 9.39 -3.11 12.81
C LEU A 45 9.74 -4.58 12.93
N GLU A 46 10.93 -4.86 13.46
CA GLU A 46 11.44 -6.21 13.65
C GLU A 46 12.04 -6.35 15.06
N PRO A 47 11.83 -7.49 15.74
CA PRO A 47 12.39 -7.71 17.07
C PRO A 47 13.91 -7.59 17.07
N ASN A 48 14.45 -6.85 18.05
CA ASN A 48 15.88 -6.62 18.23
C ASN A 48 16.58 -5.95 17.02
N GLN A 49 15.81 -5.31 16.13
CA GLN A 49 16.33 -4.50 15.04
C GLN A 49 16.03 -3.01 15.29
N ARG A 50 16.76 -2.14 14.60
CA ARG A 50 16.43 -0.70 14.56
C ARG A 50 15.18 -0.52 13.70
N ALA A 51 14.27 0.36 14.13
CA ALA A 51 13.15 0.77 13.30
C ALA A 51 13.66 1.38 11.98
N GLN A 52 13.05 0.93 10.88
CA GLN A 52 13.33 1.42 9.53
C GLN A 52 12.02 1.86 8.89
N LEU A 53 12.07 2.94 8.13
CA LEU A 53 10.87 3.53 7.55
C LEU A 53 11.15 4.26 6.24
N THR A 54 10.16 4.18 5.36
CA THR A 54 10.14 4.84 4.05
C THR A 54 9.02 5.86 4.05
N VAL A 55 9.36 7.11 3.75
CA VAL A 55 8.40 8.17 3.49
C VAL A 55 8.43 8.48 2.00
N SER A 56 7.26 8.54 1.39
CA SER A 56 7.09 8.95 0.00
C SER A 56 5.84 9.81 -0.16
N GLU A 57 5.71 10.47 -1.30
CA GLU A 57 4.49 11.13 -1.70
C GLU A 57 3.82 10.40 -2.87
N THR A 58 2.48 10.36 -2.86
CA THR A 58 1.72 9.85 -4.01
C THR A 58 1.85 10.79 -5.20
N ALA A 59 2.04 10.24 -6.39
CA ALA A 59 1.99 10.97 -7.66
C ALA A 59 0.60 10.86 -8.31
N PRO A 60 0.17 11.87 -9.11
CA PRO A 60 -1.02 11.76 -9.96
C PRO A 60 -0.96 10.57 -10.91
N TYR A 61 -2.12 9.98 -11.22
CA TYR A 61 -2.21 8.73 -11.98
C TYR A 61 -1.60 8.82 -13.39
N LEU A 62 -1.78 9.96 -14.06
CA LEU A 62 -1.28 10.21 -15.42
C LEU A 62 0.10 10.88 -15.45
N SER A 63 0.78 10.98 -14.30
CA SER A 63 2.13 11.57 -14.20
C SER A 63 3.22 10.49 -14.23
N SER A 64 4.47 10.92 -14.39
CA SER A 64 5.63 10.02 -14.29
C SER A 64 5.64 9.32 -12.92
N PRO A 65 5.79 7.98 -12.86
CA PRO A 65 5.65 7.19 -11.62
C PRO A 65 6.87 7.30 -10.69
N ILE A 66 7.61 8.41 -10.76
CA ILE A 66 8.82 8.61 -9.94
C ILE A 66 8.37 8.97 -8.51
N PRO A 67 8.67 8.14 -7.50
CA PRO A 67 8.28 8.42 -6.13
C PRO A 67 9.07 9.62 -5.60
N VAL A 68 8.35 10.64 -5.12
CA VAL A 68 8.95 11.80 -4.47
C VAL A 68 9.24 11.42 -3.01
N VAL A 69 10.48 11.60 -2.57
CA VAL A 69 10.93 11.30 -1.21
C VAL A 69 11.18 12.61 -0.45
N PRO A 70 10.31 12.98 0.52
CA PRO A 70 10.52 14.18 1.30
C PRO A 70 11.57 13.95 2.39
N GLU A 71 12.54 14.87 2.48
CA GLU A 71 13.64 14.83 3.48
C GLU A 71 13.24 15.51 4.80
N ASP A 72 12.33 16.47 4.72
CA ASP A 72 11.93 17.35 5.83
C ASP A 72 10.79 16.77 6.69
N VAL A 73 10.85 15.46 6.98
CA VAL A 73 9.81 14.76 7.73
C VAL A 73 10.34 14.34 9.09
N THR A 74 9.69 14.80 10.16
CA THR A 74 9.97 14.31 11.51
C THR A 74 9.09 13.11 11.78
N VAL A 75 9.71 11.96 12.02
CA VAL A 75 9.00 10.71 12.32
C VAL A 75 9.30 10.27 13.74
N VAL A 76 8.24 10.00 14.48
CA VAL A 76 8.31 9.55 15.86
C VAL A 76 7.53 8.26 16.02
N ILE A 77 8.19 7.25 16.55
CA ILE A 77 7.57 6.01 16.96
C ILE A 77 7.48 5.97 18.49
N ALA A 78 6.33 5.56 19.01
CA ALA A 78 6.16 5.24 20.41
C ALA A 78 5.76 3.77 20.56
N GLY A 79 6.45 3.07 21.43
CA GLY A 79 6.21 1.67 21.77
C GLY A 79 5.58 1.52 23.16
N PRO A 80 5.39 0.27 23.61
CA PRO A 80 5.00 -0.03 24.98
C PRO A 80 6.04 0.51 25.97
N ASN A 81 5.64 0.75 27.22
CA ASN A 81 6.49 1.27 28.30
C ASN A 81 7.01 2.71 28.13
N ARG A 82 6.25 3.58 27.45
CA ARG A 82 6.63 4.99 27.17
C ARG A 82 7.94 5.11 26.38
N GLN A 83 8.39 4.05 25.72
CA GLN A 83 9.52 4.12 24.81
C GLN A 83 9.12 5.00 23.63
N ARG A 84 9.85 6.10 23.41
CA ARG A 84 9.65 7.01 22.28
C ARG A 84 10.96 7.21 21.57
N GLU A 85 10.95 7.05 20.26
CA GLU A 85 12.13 7.18 19.43
C GLU A 85 11.82 8.07 18.23
N THR A 86 12.70 9.03 17.97
CA THR A 86 12.65 9.85 16.76
C THR A 86 13.53 9.21 15.71
N LEU A 87 12.96 8.90 14.55
CA LEU A 87 13.69 8.37 13.40
C LEU A 87 14.26 9.56 12.63
N LEU A 88 15.55 9.49 12.33
CA LEU A 88 16.26 10.54 11.60
C LEU A 88 16.29 10.18 10.12
N TYR A 89 16.32 11.21 9.26
CA TYR A 89 16.58 11.03 7.84
C TYR A 89 18.01 10.47 7.65
N ASP A 90 18.07 9.21 7.24
CA ASP A 90 19.29 8.41 7.06
C ASP A 90 18.97 7.38 5.97
N PRO A 91 18.90 7.81 4.70
CA PRO A 91 18.46 6.96 3.61
C PRO A 91 19.47 5.86 3.36
N GLY A 92 18.98 4.66 3.08
CA GLY A 92 19.84 3.52 2.84
C GLY A 92 19.13 2.35 2.21
N PHE A 93 19.93 1.37 1.80
CA PHE A 93 19.47 0.14 1.20
C PHE A 93 19.94 -1.04 2.04
N ASN A 94 19.00 -1.94 2.34
CA ASN A 94 19.32 -3.20 3.00
C ASN A 94 19.43 -4.30 1.96
N PHE A 95 20.66 -4.65 1.58
CA PHE A 95 20.97 -5.69 0.58
C PHE A 95 20.40 -7.07 0.93
N VAL A 96 20.20 -7.38 2.21
CA VAL A 96 19.66 -8.68 2.64
C VAL A 96 18.14 -8.75 2.43
N THR A 97 17.44 -7.65 2.66
CA THR A 97 15.97 -7.62 2.57
C THR A 97 15.45 -7.01 1.27
N GLY A 98 16.32 -6.39 0.48
CA GLY A 98 15.96 -5.66 -0.74
C GLY A 98 15.13 -4.40 -0.47
N LYS A 99 15.15 -3.89 0.77
CA LYS A 99 14.34 -2.75 1.19
C LYS A 99 15.13 -1.46 1.13
N VAL A 100 14.50 -0.43 0.57
CA VAL A 100 14.94 0.96 0.67
C VAL A 100 14.25 1.58 1.88
N TYR A 101 15.01 2.31 2.69
CA TYR A 101 14.50 3.13 3.78
C TYR A 101 15.02 4.55 3.65
N THR A 102 14.27 5.48 4.22
CA THR A 102 14.56 6.93 4.20
C THR A 102 14.91 7.43 5.60
N HIS A 103 14.30 6.81 6.62
CA HIS A 103 14.50 7.16 8.00
C HIS A 103 14.85 5.93 8.82
N ARG A 104 15.70 6.12 9.83
CA ARG A 104 16.19 5.05 10.68
C ARG A 104 16.28 5.47 12.15
N GLY A 105 15.97 4.52 13.03
CA GLY A 105 16.17 4.65 14.47
C GLY A 105 17.62 4.44 14.88
N ARG A 106 17.99 4.96 16.04
CA ARG A 106 19.31 4.76 16.66
C ARG A 106 19.32 3.50 17.52
N ASN A 107 18.21 3.24 18.21
CA ASN A 107 18.08 2.19 19.21
C ASN A 107 17.49 0.93 18.60
N ARG A 108 17.87 -0.22 19.17
CA ARG A 108 17.20 -1.49 18.86
C ARG A 108 15.88 -1.53 19.61
N LEU A 109 14.84 -2.00 18.95
CA LEU A 109 13.53 -2.16 19.56
C LEU A 109 13.43 -3.53 20.22
N LEU A 110 13.05 -3.54 21.50
CA LEU A 110 12.68 -4.76 22.22
C LEU A 110 11.18 -4.99 22.00
N ILE A 111 10.86 -5.74 20.94
CA ILE A 111 9.46 -5.98 20.56
C ILE A 111 9.01 -7.36 21.03
N GLN A 112 7.94 -7.38 21.82
CA GLN A 112 7.26 -8.58 22.30
C GLN A 112 5.94 -8.81 21.56
N PRO A 113 5.48 -10.07 21.45
CA PRO A 113 4.18 -10.36 20.88
C PRO A 113 3.05 -9.70 21.68
N GLY A 114 2.13 -9.04 20.97
CA GLY A 114 1.03 -8.27 21.58
C GLY A 114 1.33 -6.79 21.79
N ASP A 115 2.58 -6.36 21.69
CA ASP A 115 2.99 -4.95 21.80
C ASP A 115 2.29 -4.07 20.76
N VAL A 116 1.93 -2.84 21.14
CA VAL A 116 1.31 -1.86 20.26
C VAL A 116 2.26 -0.69 20.07
N PHE A 117 2.55 -0.38 18.81
CA PHE A 117 3.34 0.77 18.40
C PHE A 117 2.45 1.80 17.75
N THR A 118 2.69 3.06 18.07
CA THR A 118 2.08 4.21 17.42
C THR A 118 3.15 4.96 16.65
N LEU A 119 2.82 5.39 15.45
CA LEU A 119 3.68 6.16 14.59
C LEU A 119 3.04 7.50 14.29
N GLU A 120 3.85 8.56 14.33
CA GLU A 120 3.48 9.90 13.94
C GLU A 120 4.56 10.45 13.01
N ALA A 121 4.19 10.83 11.79
CA ALA A 121 5.04 11.49 10.84
C ALA A 121 4.49 12.88 10.55
N LYS A 122 5.33 13.91 10.69
CA LYS A 122 4.98 15.30 10.47
C LYS A 122 5.96 15.94 9.51
N ASP A 123 5.42 16.56 8.47
CA ASP A 123 6.16 17.31 7.46
C ASP A 123 6.13 18.82 7.77
N LYS A 124 7.11 19.59 7.26
CA LYS A 124 7.14 21.07 7.34
C LYS A 124 5.92 21.73 6.69
N LYS A 125 5.31 21.09 5.69
CA LYS A 125 4.04 21.55 5.08
C LYS A 125 2.83 21.44 6.04
N GLY A 126 3.02 20.98 7.28
CA GLY A 126 1.96 20.82 8.28
C GLY A 126 1.12 19.55 8.12
N ARG A 127 1.46 18.68 7.14
CA ARG A 127 0.83 17.37 6.97
C ARG A 127 1.25 16.45 8.12
N VAL A 128 0.28 15.76 8.70
CA VAL A 128 0.52 14.78 9.78
C VAL A 128 -0.15 13.47 9.40
N VAL A 129 0.62 12.38 9.48
CA VAL A 129 0.19 11.00 9.29
C VAL A 129 0.41 10.25 10.59
N THR A 130 -0.63 9.57 11.05
CA THR A 130 -0.57 8.73 12.25
C THR A 130 -0.98 7.31 11.91
N GLY A 131 -0.25 6.32 12.44
CA GLY A 131 -0.56 4.92 12.29
C GLY A 131 -0.39 4.16 13.60
N THR A 132 -1.08 3.04 13.73
CA THR A 132 -0.88 2.13 14.86
C THR A 132 -0.73 0.71 14.36
N ALA A 133 0.23 -0.03 14.91
CA ALA A 133 0.48 -1.42 14.57
C ALA A 133 0.63 -2.25 15.83
N LYS A 134 0.01 -3.44 15.84
CA LYS A 134 0.13 -4.40 16.94
C LYS A 134 1.00 -5.57 16.49
N MET A 135 2.01 -5.92 17.28
CA MET A 135 2.83 -7.11 17.04
C MET A 135 1.95 -8.36 17.20
N PRO A 136 1.86 -9.22 16.18
CA PRO A 136 1.06 -10.43 16.28
C PRO A 136 1.57 -11.35 17.39
N THR A 137 0.63 -11.94 18.11
CA THR A 137 0.88 -13.01 19.06
C THR A 137 1.04 -14.34 18.31
N PRO A 138 2.09 -15.14 18.57
CA PRO A 138 2.17 -16.48 18.00
C PRO A 138 0.91 -17.27 18.37
N CYS A 139 0.19 -17.75 17.36
CA CYS A 139 -1.02 -18.53 17.56
C CYS A 139 -0.61 -19.96 17.95
N HIS A 140 -1.02 -20.40 19.14
CA HIS A 140 -0.66 -21.71 19.68
C HIS A 140 -1.69 -22.81 19.35
N SER A 141 -2.86 -22.47 18.78
CA SER A 141 -3.89 -23.43 18.39
C SER A 141 -4.80 -22.88 17.29
N ILE A 142 -4.93 -23.61 16.17
CA ILE A 142 -5.91 -23.32 15.13
C ILE A 142 -7.20 -24.05 15.51
N ARG A 143 -8.24 -23.33 15.93
CA ARG A 143 -9.57 -23.90 16.12
C ARG A 143 -10.37 -23.71 14.84
N LEU A 144 -10.66 -24.80 14.14
CA LEU A 144 -11.54 -24.79 12.97
C LEU A 144 -12.99 -24.66 13.45
N SER A 145 -13.66 -23.57 13.09
CA SER A 145 -15.12 -23.45 13.20
C SER A 145 -15.69 -23.70 11.81
N SER A 146 -16.27 -24.88 11.58
CA SER A 146 -16.93 -25.23 10.32
C SER A 146 -18.31 -24.58 10.25
N THR A 147 -18.36 -23.29 9.95
CA THR A 147 -19.58 -22.66 9.43
C THR A 147 -19.17 -21.43 8.60
N SER A 148 -19.55 -21.45 7.32
CA SER A 148 -19.27 -20.47 6.25
C SER A 148 -18.01 -20.70 5.39
N THR A 149 -18.30 -20.93 4.11
CA THR A 149 -17.39 -21.00 2.96
C THR A 149 -16.68 -19.65 2.76
N THR A 150 -15.49 -19.46 3.35
CA THR A 150 -14.35 -18.66 2.85
C THR A 150 -13.24 -18.75 3.90
N GLY A 151 -12.38 -19.76 3.79
CA GLY A 151 -11.27 -19.96 4.72
C GLY A 151 -10.11 -19.02 4.41
N ARG A 152 -9.74 -18.16 5.37
CA ARG A 152 -8.46 -17.44 5.37
C ARG A 152 -7.56 -18.06 6.42
N LEU A 153 -6.56 -18.81 5.97
CA LEU A 153 -5.50 -19.38 6.80
C LEU A 153 -4.32 -18.40 6.82
N SER A 154 -3.80 -18.08 8.00
CA SER A 154 -2.45 -17.53 8.09
C SER A 154 -1.79 -17.82 9.43
N CYS A 155 -0.84 -18.76 9.42
CA CYS A 155 0.25 -18.87 10.38
C CYS A 155 1.54 -18.96 9.58
N GLY A 156 2.36 -17.91 9.62
CA GLY A 156 3.66 -17.84 8.95
C GLY A 156 4.64 -16.97 9.75
N ARG A 157 5.89 -17.44 9.83
CA ARG A 157 7.01 -16.94 10.66
C ARG A 157 7.25 -15.41 10.65
N PRO A 158 7.88 -14.82 11.69
CA PRO A 158 7.87 -13.38 11.93
C PRO A 158 9.08 -12.71 11.30
N LEU A 159 9.05 -12.37 10.02
CA LEU A 159 10.12 -11.55 9.43
C LEU A 159 9.51 -10.53 8.46
N CYS A 160 9.63 -9.26 8.82
CA CYS A 160 9.16 -8.05 8.11
C CYS A 160 7.65 -7.74 8.19
N TRP A 161 7.30 -6.61 8.82
CA TRP A 161 5.95 -6.04 8.79
C TRP A 161 5.93 -4.72 8.04
N LEU A 162 4.89 -4.48 7.23
CA LEU A 162 4.66 -3.23 6.50
C LEU A 162 3.50 -2.49 7.17
N VAL A 163 3.73 -1.26 7.62
CA VAL A 163 2.68 -0.34 8.07
C VAL A 163 2.55 0.77 7.05
N SER A 164 1.63 0.65 6.08
CA SER A 164 1.33 1.72 5.12
C SER A 164 0.19 2.59 5.66
N ALA A 165 0.44 3.88 5.86
CA ALA A 165 -0.59 4.86 6.23
C ALA A 165 -0.71 5.94 5.15
N THR A 166 -1.91 6.11 4.61
CA THR A 166 -2.27 7.19 3.69
C THR A 166 -3.44 7.98 4.29
N ARG A 167 -3.35 9.32 4.29
CA ARG A 167 -4.38 10.19 4.88
C ARG A 167 -5.13 10.95 3.78
N TRP A 168 -6.45 10.75 3.73
CA TRP A 168 -7.39 11.71 3.14
C TRP A 168 -8.21 12.34 4.28
N LYS A 169 -8.13 13.66 4.47
CA LYS A 169 -9.14 14.37 5.27
C LYS A 169 -9.31 15.83 4.86
N ARG A 170 -10.52 16.16 4.39
CA ARG A 170 -11.04 17.53 4.24
C ARG A 170 -11.33 18.11 5.64
N SER A 171 -11.08 19.40 5.79
CA SER A 171 -11.22 20.24 6.99
C SER A 171 -12.29 19.82 8.02
N THR A 172 -11.95 20.02 9.30
CA THR A 172 -12.72 20.04 10.56
C THR A 172 -12.52 18.88 11.54
N SER A 173 -12.40 19.31 12.80
CA SER A 173 -11.97 18.62 14.00
C SER A 173 -12.68 17.29 14.26
N THR A 174 -11.97 16.17 14.07
CA THR A 174 -12.21 14.88 14.73
C THR A 174 -10.99 14.01 14.46
N ALA A 175 -10.35 13.45 15.48
CA ALA A 175 -9.20 12.55 15.31
C ALA A 175 -9.65 11.30 14.53
N SER A 176 -9.18 11.15 13.28
CA SER A 176 -9.40 9.93 12.51
C SER A 176 -8.38 8.88 12.94
N ARG A 177 -8.87 7.84 13.60
CA ARG A 177 -8.09 6.68 14.01
C ARG A 177 -8.01 5.72 12.81
N PHE A 178 -6.82 5.49 12.28
CA PHE A 178 -6.59 4.54 11.19
C PHE A 178 -6.09 3.22 11.77
N THR A 179 -6.77 2.13 11.41
CA THR A 179 -6.31 0.76 11.68
C THR A 179 -5.42 0.34 10.51
N ALA A 180 -4.11 0.25 10.73
CA ALA A 180 -3.23 -0.36 9.74
C ALA A 180 -3.51 -1.86 9.68
N THR A 181 -3.82 -2.38 8.49
CA THR A 181 -4.03 -3.82 8.28
C THR A 181 -2.67 -4.49 8.17
N VAL A 182 -2.36 -5.36 9.14
CA VAL A 182 -1.10 -6.11 9.21
C VAL A 182 -1.17 -7.28 8.23
N PHE A 183 -0.29 -7.29 7.21
CA PHE A 183 -0.15 -8.41 6.29
C PHE A 183 1.08 -9.26 6.63
N PRO A 184 0.95 -10.57 6.87
CA PRO A 184 2.09 -11.46 6.91
C PRO A 184 2.67 -11.59 5.49
N LYS A 185 3.93 -11.18 5.31
CA LYS A 185 4.63 -11.34 4.03
C LYS A 185 5.16 -12.77 3.92
N THR A 186 4.51 -13.59 3.12
CA THR A 186 5.05 -14.89 2.70
C THR A 186 6.23 -14.62 1.75
N ARG A 187 7.44 -15.13 2.07
CA ARG A 187 8.53 -15.20 1.07
C ARG A 187 8.00 -16.02 -0.11
N ARG A 188 8.03 -15.45 -1.32
CA ARG A 188 8.08 -16.25 -2.54
C ARG A 188 9.51 -16.74 -2.73
#